data_AF-A0A535PUM0-F1
#
_entry.id   AF-A0A535PUM0-F1
#
_cell.length_a   1.000
_cell.length_b   1.000
_cell.length_c   1.000
_cell.angle_alpha   90.00
_cell.angle_beta   90.00
_cell.angle_gamma   90.00
#
_symmetry.space_group_name_H-M   'P 1'
#
loop_
_entity.id
_entity.type
_entity.pdbx_description
1 polymer ?
#
loop_
_entity_poly.entity_id
_entity_poly.type
_entity_poly.pdbx_seq_one_letter_code
_entity_poly.pdbx_strand_id
1 'polypeptide(L)' 'RDPAVVTTAVSAAMDAPMSQVAIDSSLDDAFEPLLRGEQAVLVLDEGKPIAVITRADLLEFVAHRGRS' A
#
# COMPACT_ATOMS: atom_id res chain seq x y z
N ARG A 1 5.81 13.92 -24.32
CA ARG A 1 6.54 13.84 -23.04
C ARG A 1 7.40 15.09 -22.95
N ASP A 2 7.18 15.93 -21.95
CA ASP A 2 8.04 17.07 -21.67
C ASP A 2 9.31 16.57 -20.94
N PRO A 3 10.51 16.74 -21.51
CA PRO A 3 11.75 16.29 -20.89
C PRO A 3 12.02 16.92 -19.51
N ALA A 4 11.51 18.12 -19.26
CA ALA A 4 11.70 18.84 -17.99
C ALA A 4 11.01 18.16 -16.80
N VAL A 5 10.04 17.26 -17.06
CA VAL A 5 9.35 16.49 -16.01
C VAL A 5 10.32 15.56 -15.28
N VAL A 6 11.38 15.07 -15.93
CA VAL A 6 12.35 14.17 -15.30
C VAL A 6 13.24 14.90 -14.29
N THR A 7 13.38 16.22 -14.40
CA THR A 7 14.19 17.04 -13.49
C THR A 7 13.39 17.69 -12.36
N THR A 8 12.07 17.54 -12.36
CA THR A 8 11.19 18.09 -11.32
C THR A 8 11.37 17.30 -10.02
N ALA A 9 11.29 17.97 -8.88
CA ALA A 9 11.36 17.30 -7.58
C ALA A 9 10.25 16.25 -7.47
N VAL A 10 10.61 15.01 -7.13
CA VAL A 10 9.64 13.91 -6.96
C VAL A 10 8.55 14.27 -5.95
N SER A 11 8.92 15.00 -4.89
CA SER A 11 7.98 15.49 -3.87
C SER A 11 6.86 16.37 -4.43
N ALA A 12 7.08 17.07 -5.55
CA ALA A 12 6.06 17.88 -6.21
C ALA A 12 5.07 17.03 -7.03
N ALA A 13 5.41 15.77 -7.32
CA ALA A 13 4.58 14.84 -8.09
C ALA A 13 3.95 13.72 -7.25
N MET A 14 4.35 13.57 -5.98
CA MET A 14 3.79 12.56 -5.08
C MET A 14 2.40 12.94 -4.61
N ASP A 15 1.52 11.94 -4.52
CA ASP A 15 0.24 12.05 -3.83
C ASP A 15 0.45 12.07 -2.30
N ALA A 16 -0.66 12.18 -1.56
CA ALA A 16 -0.67 12.04 -0.11
C ALA A 16 0.00 10.72 0.33
N PRO A 17 0.61 10.68 1.53
CA PRO A 17 1.18 9.45 2.07
C PRO A 17 0.15 8.32 2.10
N MET A 18 0.61 7.10 1.77
CA MET A 18 -0.20 5.89 1.88
C MET A 18 -0.63 5.66 3.33
N SER A 19 -1.78 4.99 3.52
CA SER A 19 -2.16 4.43 4.81
C SER A 19 -1.05 3.51 5.36
N GLN A 20 -0.84 3.59 6.68
CA GLN A 20 0.20 2.86 7.40
C GLN A 20 -0.43 1.96 8.45
N VAL A 21 0.09 0.74 8.57
CA VAL A 21 -0.29 -0.22 9.63
C VAL A 21 0.96 -0.79 10.27
N ALA A 22 0.86 -1.18 11.54
CA ALA A 22 1.96 -1.84 12.23
C ALA A 22 2.01 -3.34 11.89
N ILE A 23 3.18 -3.96 11.99
CA ILE A 23 3.37 -5.38 11.69
C ILE A 23 2.56 -6.32 12.60
N ASP A 24 2.23 -5.85 13.80
CA ASP A 24 1.40 -6.56 14.79
C ASP A 24 -0.10 -6.23 14.67
N SER A 25 -0.49 -5.39 13.72
CA SER A 25 -1.90 -5.09 13.44
C SER A 25 -2.62 -6.30 12.85
N SER A 26 -3.94 -6.32 13.01
CA SER A 26 -4.74 -7.42 12.47
C SER A 26 -4.75 -7.38 10.93
N LEU A 27 -5.04 -8.53 10.32
CA LEU A 27 -5.17 -8.61 8.87
C LEU A 27 -6.32 -7.75 8.35
N ASP A 28 -7.40 -7.62 9.13
CA ASP A 28 -8.55 -6.79 8.77
C ASP A 28 -8.15 -5.31 8.73
N ASP A 29 -7.35 -4.84 9.69
CA ASP A 29 -6.81 -3.47 9.70
C ASP A 29 -5.93 -3.20 8.47
N ALA A 30 -5.12 -4.19 8.06
CA ALA A 30 -4.28 -4.07 6.87
C ALA A 30 -5.09 -4.04 5.56
N PHE A 31 -6.26 -4.68 5.53
CA PHE A 31 -7.11 -4.78 4.33
C PHE A 31 -8.17 -3.70 4.23
N GLU A 32 -8.62 -3.12 5.34
CA GLU A 32 -9.64 -2.07 5.37
C GLU A 32 -9.35 -0.92 4.38
N PRO A 33 -8.13 -0.34 4.29
CA PRO A 33 -7.83 0.72 3.35
C PRO A 33 -7.95 0.27 1.88
N LEU A 34 -7.49 -0.94 1.59
CA LEU A 34 -7.52 -1.53 0.24
C LEU A 34 -8.95 -1.81 -0.21
N LEU A 35 -9.81 -2.22 0.71
CA LEU A 35 -11.26 -2.41 0.48
C LEU A 35 -11.98 -1.07 0.26
N ARG A 36 -11.50 0.02 0.89
CA ARG A 36 -11.98 1.39 0.65
C ARG A 36 -11.47 2.03 -0.65
N GLY A 37 -10.59 1.34 -1.38
CA GLY A 37 -10.12 1.77 -2.71
C GLY A 37 -8.72 2.34 -2.75
N GLU A 38 -7.99 2.36 -1.62
CA GLU A 38 -6.56 2.67 -1.65
C GLU A 38 -5.79 1.61 -2.45
N GLN A 39 -4.75 2.05 -3.14
CA GLN A 39 -3.98 1.17 -4.04
C GLN A 39 -2.96 0.32 -3.28
N ALA A 40 -2.48 0.82 -2.14
CA ALA A 40 -1.46 0.18 -1.32
C ALA A 40 -1.52 0.65 0.14
N VAL A 41 -1.02 -0.19 1.03
CA VAL A 41 -0.80 0.08 2.45
C VAL A 41 0.66 -0.20 2.78
N LEU A 42 1.28 0.67 3.58
CA LEU A 42 2.65 0.51 4.05
C LEU A 42 2.66 -0.18 5.42
N VAL A 43 3.40 -1.27 5.55
CA VAL A 43 3.57 -1.98 6.82
C VAL A 43 4.84 -1.50 7.51
N LEU A 44 4.71 -1.12 8.77
CA LEU A 44 5.79 -0.60 9.60
C LEU A 44 6.15 -1.57 10.72
N ASP A 45 7.43 -1.62 11.04
CA ASP A 45 7.96 -2.21 12.26
C ASP A 45 8.70 -1.12 13.04
N GLU A 46 8.23 -0.79 14.24
CA GLU A 46 8.75 0.32 15.06
C GLU A 46 8.93 1.65 14.28
N GLY A 47 7.98 1.96 13.39
CA GLY A 47 8.00 3.17 12.55
C GLY A 47 8.88 3.07 11.30
N LYS A 48 9.57 1.95 11.08
CA LYS A 48 10.37 1.68 9.90
C LYS A 48 9.54 0.91 8.85
N PRO A 49 9.45 1.38 7.60
CA PRO A 49 8.79 0.63 6.55
C PRO A 49 9.50 -0.69 6.26
N ILE A 50 8.76 -1.80 6.30
CA ILE A 50 9.28 -3.14 6.05
C ILE A 50 8.60 -3.85 4.87
N ALA A 51 7.36 -3.48 4.54
CA ALA A 51 6.64 -4.07 3.41
C ALA A 51 5.58 -3.12 2.86
N VAL A 52 5.12 -3.42 1.64
CA VAL A 52 3.96 -2.78 1.00
C VAL A 52 2.99 -3.90 0.65
N ILE A 53 1.71 -3.72 0.97
CA ILE A 53 0.63 -4.60 0.56
C ILE A 53 -0.23 -3.85 -0.43
N THR A 54 -0.51 -4.46 -1.57
CA THR A 54 -1.30 -3.86 -2.65
C THR A 54 -2.66 -4.52 -2.76
N ARG A 55 -3.55 -3.88 -3.55
CA ARG A 55 -4.84 -4.48 -3.89
C ARG A 55 -4.71 -5.79 -4.66
N ALA A 56 -3.61 -6.00 -5.40
CA ALA A 56 -3.36 -7.28 -6.08
C ALA A 56 -3.12 -8.42 -5.09
N ASP A 57 -2.34 -8.15 -4.03
CA ASP A 57 -2.05 -9.12 -2.97
C ASP A 57 -3.33 -9.53 -2.23
N LEU A 58 -4.24 -8.58 -1.98
CA LEU A 58 -5.57 -8.85 -1.42
C LEU A 58 -6.40 -9.79 -2.33
N LEU A 59 -6.43 -9.50 -3.63
CA LEU A 59 -7.16 -10.34 -4.59
C LEU A 59 -6.57 -11.74 -4.67
N GLU A 60 -5.24 -11.84 -4.65
CA GLU A 60 -4.53 -13.12 -4.60
C GLU A 60 -4.89 -13.89 -3.32
N PHE A 61 -4.87 -13.22 -2.17
CA PHE A 61 -5.23 -13.82 -0.88
C PHE A 61 -6.64 -14.41 -0.87
N VAL A 62 -7.64 -13.63 -1.32
CA VAL A 62 -9.04 -14.09 -1.38
C VAL A 62 -9.20 -15.23 -2.37
N ALA A 63 -8.55 -15.16 -3.53
CA ALA A 63 -8.61 -16.22 -4.54
C ALA A 63 -8.07 -17.55 -4.00
N HIS A 64 -7.02 -17.54 -3.18
CA HIS A 64 -6.44 -18.74 -2.60
C HIS A 64 -7.22 -19.29 -1.41
N ARG A 65 -7.89 -18.42 -0.62
CA ARG A 65 -8.70 -18.85 0.55
C ARG A 65 -10.08 -19.38 0.18
N GLY A 66 -10.72 -18.87 -0.87
CA GLY A 66 -12.04 -19.32 -1.31
C GLY A 66 -12.08 -20.72 -1.96
N ARG A 67 -10.93 -21.40 -2.08
CA ARG A 67 -10.82 -22.76 -2.63
C ARG A 67 -10.64 -23.84 -1.56
N SER A 68 -10.60 -23.45 -0.28
CA SER A 68 -10.57 -24.35 0.88
C SER A 68 -11.95 -24.47 1.50
#